data_AF-A0A972S647-F1
#
_entry.id   AF-A0A972S647-F1
#
_cell.length_a   1.000
_cell.length_b   1.000
_cell.length_c   1.000
_cell.angle_alpha   90.00
_cell.angle_beta   90.00
_cell.angle_gamma   90.00
#
_symmetry.space_group_name_H-M   'P 1'
#
loop_
_entity.id
_entity.type
_entity.pdbx_description
1 polymer ?
#
loop_
_entity_poly.entity_id
_entity_poly.type
_entity_poly.pdbx_seq_one_letter_code
_entity_poly.pdbx_strand_id
1 'polypeptide(L)' 'MIGNDGRVYEGRGWTTMPAQARGYNSVSYGIAFLGNYMNVLPTQAALNAAQALIQCGMEKVCI' A
#
# COMPACT_ATOMS: atom_id res chain seq x y z
N MET A 1 -4.08 -2.31 -0.13
CA MET A 1 -3.79 -2.91 1.19
C MET A 1 -2.86 -4.09 1.00
N ILE A 2 -2.09 -4.51 2.00
CA ILE A 2 -1.10 -5.59 1.89
C ILE A 2 -1.24 -6.54 3.07
N GLY A 3 -1.43 -7.83 2.80
CA GLY A 3 -1.49 -8.88 3.82
C GLY A 3 -0.12 -9.40 4.23
N ASN A 4 -0.05 -10.04 5.40
CA ASN A 4 1.15 -10.75 5.87
C ASN A 4 1.54 -11.94 4.95
N ASP A 5 0.63 -12.37 4.08
CA ASP A 5 0.85 -13.33 3.00
C ASP A 5 1.62 -12.74 1.79
N GLY A 6 1.91 -11.44 1.80
CA GLY A 6 2.58 -10.74 0.71
C GLY A 6 1.67 -10.40 -0.47
N ARG A 7 0.35 -10.57 -0.34
CA ARG A 7 -0.59 -10.22 -1.40
C ARG A 7 -1.01 -8.75 -1.30
N VAL A 8 -1.15 -8.12 -2.46
CA VAL A 8 -1.71 -6.77 -2.60
C VAL A 8 -3.21 -6.89 -2.90
N TYR A 9 -4.01 -6.17 -2.13
CA TYR A 9 -5.47 -6.10 -2.25
C TYR A 9 -5.85 -4.68 -2.65
N GLU A 10 -6.57 -4.53 -3.77
CA GLU A 10 -6.98 -3.22 -4.25
C GLU A 10 -8.01 -2.58 -3.30
N GLY A 11 -7.80 -1.31 -2.96
CA GLY A 11 -8.75 -0.50 -2.20
C GLY A 11 -9.50 0.46 -3.12
N ARG A 12 -9.24 1.76 -2.99
CA ARG A 12 -9.76 2.78 -3.92
C ARG A 12 -9.08 2.77 -5.29
N GLY A 13 -7.98 2.04 -5.45
CA GLY A 13 -7.22 1.96 -6.69
C GLY A 13 -6.43 3.24 -6.99
N TRP A 14 -5.85 3.29 -8.20
CA TRP A 14 -4.96 4.36 -8.66
C TRP A 14 -5.69 5.60 -9.19
N THR A 15 -6.95 5.46 -9.61
CA THR A 15 -7.69 6.53 -10.29
C THR A 15 -8.65 7.27 -9.36
N THR A 16 -8.79 6.82 -8.12
CA THR A 16 -9.71 7.40 -7.14
C THR A 16 -8.94 8.04 -6.00
N MET A 17 -9.34 9.27 -5.63
CA MET A 17 -8.74 9.98 -4.50
C MET A 17 -8.88 9.18 -3.19
N PRO A 18 -7.79 8.95 -2.44
CA PRO A 18 -7.85 8.29 -1.13
C PRO A 18 -8.61 9.11 -0.07
N ALA A 19 -8.90 8.48 1.07
CA ALA A 19 -9.61 9.12 2.18
C ALA A 19 -8.97 8.83 3.56
N GLN A 20 -7.69 8.48 3.56
CA GLN A 20 -7.00 7.97 4.75
C GLN A 20 -6.16 9.01 5.50
N ALA A 21 -5.69 10.06 4.81
CA ALA A 21 -4.79 11.06 5.38
C ALA A 21 -5.34 12.47 5.10
N ARG A 22 -6.04 13.05 6.07
CA ARG A 22 -6.63 14.39 5.96
C ARG A 22 -5.54 15.41 5.58
N GLY A 23 -5.81 16.22 4.56
CA GLY A 23 -4.86 17.22 4.04
C GLY A 23 -3.88 16.70 2.99
N TYR A 24 -3.73 15.38 2.84
CA TYR A 24 -2.79 14.78 1.88
C TYR A 24 -3.44 13.92 0.80
N ASN A 25 -4.74 13.62 0.95
CA ASN A 25 -5.45 12.73 0.03
C ASN A 25 -5.37 13.15 -1.45
N SER A 26 -5.20 14.44 -1.78
CA SER A 26 -5.12 14.92 -3.17
C SER A 26 -3.72 14.84 -3.78
N VAL A 27 -2.69 14.50 -3.00
CA VAL A 27 -1.28 14.53 -3.43
C VAL A 27 -0.53 13.24 -3.11
N SER A 28 -1.21 12.23 -2.57
CA SER A 28 -0.59 10.96 -2.18
C SER A 28 -1.46 9.75 -2.54
N TYR A 29 -0.80 8.60 -2.65
CA TYR A 29 -1.45 7.30 -2.62
C TYR A 29 -1.33 6.67 -1.25
N GLY A 30 -2.26 5.78 -0.98
CA GLY A 30 -2.39 5.14 0.30
C GLY A 30 -2.14 3.65 0.30
N ILE A 31 -1.16 3.19 1.06
CA ILE A 31 -0.89 1.77 1.30
C ILE A 31 -1.08 1.48 2.80
N ALA A 32 -1.84 0.44 3.12
CA ALA A 32 -2.05 -0.03 4.50
C ALA A 32 -1.63 -1.50 4.61
N PHE A 33 -0.82 -1.82 5.62
CA PHE A 33 -0.52 -3.19 6.02
C PHE A 33 -1.64 -3.73 6.91
N LEU A 34 -2.12 -4.93 6.63
CA LEU A 34 -3.20 -5.58 7.38
C LEU A 34 -2.65 -6.20 8.66
N GLY A 35 -2.79 -5.49 9.78
CA GLY A 35 -2.37 -5.97 11.10
C GLY A 35 -2.21 -4.84 12.12
N ASN A 36 -1.68 -5.19 13.28
CA ASN A 36 -1.22 -4.22 14.29
C ASN A 36 0.29 -4.35 14.45
N TYR A 37 1.00 -3.27 14.14
CA TYR A 37 2.46 -3.24 14.08
C TYR A 37 3.08 -2.26 15.08
N MET A 38 2.37 -1.95 16.17
CA MET A 38 2.90 -1.07 17.23
C MET A 38 4.13 -1.67 17.93
N ASN A 39 4.20 -3.00 18.04
CA ASN A 39 5.26 -3.72 18.76
C ASN A 39 5.93 -4.83 17.93
N VAL A 40 5.45 -5.08 16.71
CA VAL A 40 5.94 -6.14 15.82
C VAL A 40 6.00 -5.61 14.40
N LEU A 41 6.94 -6.12 13.60
CA LEU A 41 7.07 -5.72 12.20
C LEU A 41 6.15 -6.55 11.29
N PRO A 42 5.72 -6.01 10.13
CA PRO A 42 5.15 -6.81 9.06
C PRO A 42 6.09 -7.92 8.59
N THR A 43 5.54 -8.98 7.99
CA THR A 43 6.36 -10.05 7.42
C THR A 43 7.23 -9.51 6.27
N GLN A 44 8.37 -10.14 6.03
CA GLN A 44 9.24 -9.76 4.90
C GLN A 44 8.50 -9.84 3.56
N ALA A 45 7.58 -10.80 3.41
CA ALA A 45 6.72 -10.92 2.23
C ALA A 45 5.85 -9.66 2.03
N ALA A 46 5.23 -9.14 3.10
CA ALA A 46 4.46 -7.91 3.03
C ALA A 46 5.33 -6.69 2.69
N LEU A 47 6.50 -6.57 3.32
CA LEU A 47 7.44 -5.47 3.05
C LEU A 47 7.94 -5.48 1.60
N ASN A 48 8.29 -6.65 1.07
CA ASN A 48 8.70 -6.82 -0.32
C ASN A 48 7.56 -6.46 -1.29
N ALA A 49 6.33 -6.90 -0.98
CA ALA A 49 5.17 -6.55 -1.79
C ALA A 49 4.91 -5.04 -1.82
N ALA A 50 5.11 -4.34 -0.70
CA ALA A 50 4.99 -2.89 -0.63
C ALA A 50 6.04 -2.18 -1.49
N GLN A 51 7.31 -2.62 -1.41
CA GLN A 51 8.39 -2.07 -2.23
C GLN A 51 8.11 -2.29 -3.73
N ALA A 52 7.70 -3.50 -4.11
CA ALA A 52 7.34 -3.82 -5.48
C ALA A 52 6.18 -2.95 -5.99
N LEU A 53 5.14 -2.75 -5.17
CA LEU A 53 4.00 -1.90 -5.51
C LEU A 53 4.41 -0.43 -5.71
N ILE A 54 5.32 0.08 -4.89
CA ILE A 54 5.84 1.45 -5.02
C ILE A 54 6.64 1.60 -6.32
N GLN A 55 7.57 0.68 -6.61
CA GLN A 55 8.36 0.71 -7.84
C GLN A 55 7.47 0.66 -9.09
N CYS A 56 6.53 -0.27 -9.09
CA CYS A 56 5.52 -0.42 -10.13
C CYS A 56 4.73 0.89 -10.36
N GLY A 57 4.33 1.58 -9.29
CA GLY A 57 3.63 2.86 -9.37
C GLY A 57 4.50 3.99 -9.95
N MET A 58 5.81 3.95 -9.73
CA MET A 58 6.76 4.89 -10.34
C MET A 58 6.94 4.63 -11.84
N GLU A 59 6.91 3.36 -12.25
CA GLU A 59 7.03 2.93 -13.65
C GLU A 59 5.74 3.10 -14.46
N LYS A 60 4.62 3.45 -13.80
CA LYS A 60 3.27 3.58 -14.39
C LYS A 60 2.75 2.29 -15.06
N VAL A 61 3.32 1.14 -14.72
CA VAL A 61 2.90 -0.18 -15.23
C VAL A 61 2.59 -1.05 -14.02
N CYS A 62 1.35 -0.98 -13.54
CA CYS A 62 0.79 -1.88 -12.52
C CYS A 62 -0.60 -2.34 -12.93
N ILE A 63 -0.92 -3.59 -12.55
CA ILE A 63 -2.24 -4.25 -12.49
C ILE A 63 -3.35 -3.68 -13.38
#